data_AF-A0A1V8V668-F1
#
_entry.id   AF-A0A1V8V668-F1
#
_cell.length_a   1.000
_cell.length_b   1.000
_cell.length_c   1.000
_cell.angle_alpha   90.00
_cell.angle_beta   90.00
_cell.angle_gamma   90.00
#
_symmetry.space_group_name_H-M   'P 1'
#
loop_
_entity.id
_entity.type
_entity.pdbx_description
1 polymer ?
#
loop_
_entity_poly.entity_id
_entity_poly.type
_entity_poly.pdbx_seq_one_letter_code
_entity_poly.pdbx_strand_id
1 'polypeptide(L)'
;MRSATAVAVLATATSVLADTVSLDSSKRGLCYVKGENAADDAIWDNANGTLKWYYNYQAQPTSGIDDRLQFVPMLWGTDGQNSGFYQTVKGLIDGGRKIEYVLGFNEPDGCSNGGSCINPQVAASTWRSEIEPLKELGVRLGAPAVTGSLQGFTWLEDFFDACNGGCTADFIPVHWYGNFEGLASHMGQVNASYPNQTMWITEFGLPQQSAAATTEFFNQSLSYFDRTPFVTHYSWFGAFRADVSNVGPNSALLTSKGQLTDMGASYVGLTEAEAAKASSASSTATIAGWSMIVVAAMFWTLA
;
A
#
# COMPACT_ATOMS: atom_id res chain seq x y z
N MET A 1 -59.38 -38.02 16.54
CA MET A 1 -57.93 -38.25 16.29
C MET A 1 -57.49 -37.24 15.24
N ARG A 2 -56.75 -36.20 15.62
CA ARG A 2 -56.24 -35.16 14.69
C ARG A 2 -54.78 -35.48 14.39
N SER A 3 -54.47 -35.86 13.16
CA SER A 3 -53.11 -36.11 12.69
C SER A 3 -52.40 -34.79 12.44
N ALA A 4 -51.26 -34.58 13.11
CA ALA A 4 -50.36 -33.46 12.85
C ALA A 4 -49.35 -33.88 11.77
N THR A 5 -49.34 -33.15 10.65
CA THR A 5 -48.36 -33.34 9.58
C THR A 5 -47.08 -32.58 9.96
N ALA A 6 -46.01 -33.31 10.22
CA ALA A 6 -44.69 -32.73 10.45
C ALA A 6 -44.06 -32.32 9.12
N VAL A 7 -43.77 -31.03 8.95
CA VAL A 7 -42.97 -30.51 7.82
C VAL A 7 -41.51 -30.57 8.23
N ALA A 8 -40.73 -31.43 7.56
CA ALA A 8 -39.28 -31.49 7.73
C ALA A 8 -38.64 -30.31 6.97
N VAL A 9 -38.00 -29.40 7.70
CA VAL A 9 -37.17 -28.34 7.13
C VAL A 9 -35.79 -28.95 6.84
N LEU A 10 -35.46 -29.11 5.56
CA LEU A 10 -34.15 -29.54 5.11
C LEU A 10 -33.18 -28.34 5.27
N ALA A 11 -32.30 -28.40 6.27
CA ALA A 11 -31.21 -27.44 6.39
C ALA A 11 -30.13 -27.78 5.34
N THR A 12 -30.05 -27.00 4.26
CA THR A 12 -28.94 -27.07 3.32
C THR A 12 -27.72 -26.41 3.96
N ALA A 13 -26.74 -27.22 4.35
CA ALA A 13 -25.43 -26.73 4.77
C ALA A 13 -24.72 -26.13 3.55
N THR A 14 -24.67 -24.80 3.46
CA THR A 14 -23.76 -24.11 2.53
C THR A 14 -22.34 -24.28 3.05
N SER A 15 -21.57 -25.14 2.41
CA SER A 15 -20.12 -25.22 2.59
C SER A 15 -19.50 -23.90 2.14
N VAL A 16 -19.06 -23.08 3.09
CA VAL A 16 -18.17 -21.95 2.81
C VAL A 16 -16.84 -22.56 2.37
N LEU A 17 -16.58 -22.57 1.07
CA LEU A 17 -15.24 -22.84 0.57
C LEU A 17 -14.36 -21.71 1.09
N ALA A 18 -13.28 -22.05 1.79
CA ALA A 18 -12.24 -21.08 2.09
C ALA A 18 -11.69 -20.57 0.75
N ASP A 19 -11.95 -19.31 0.42
CA ASP A 19 -11.40 -18.65 -0.76
C ASP A 19 -9.89 -18.60 -0.58
N THR A 20 -9.16 -19.49 -1.25
CA THR A 20 -7.71 -19.41 -1.33
C THR A 20 -7.34 -18.12 -2.06
N VAL A 21 -6.64 -17.21 -1.39
CA VAL A 21 -6.11 -15.98 -1.99
C VAL A 21 -5.29 -16.36 -3.23
N SER A 22 -5.63 -15.78 -4.38
CA SER A 22 -4.85 -16.00 -5.59
C SER A 22 -3.46 -15.39 -5.40
N LEU A 23 -2.42 -16.21 -5.56
CA LEU A 23 -1.03 -15.72 -5.54
C LEU A 23 -0.66 -15.04 -6.87
N ASP A 24 -1.50 -15.11 -7.90
CA ASP A 24 -1.24 -14.60 -9.26
C ASP A 24 -1.99 -13.30 -9.57
N SER A 25 -2.41 -12.55 -8.55
CA SER A 25 -3.06 -11.26 -8.80
C SER A 25 -2.07 -10.26 -9.36
N SER A 26 -2.35 -9.74 -10.56
CA SER A 26 -1.58 -8.64 -11.14
C SER A 26 -1.83 -7.29 -10.47
N LYS A 27 -2.74 -7.21 -9.49
CA LYS A 27 -3.18 -5.96 -8.84
C LYS A 27 -2.38 -5.64 -7.57
N ARG A 28 -1.69 -6.63 -7.01
CA ARG A 28 -1.03 -6.52 -5.71
C ARG A 28 0.23 -5.65 -5.78
N GLY A 29 0.33 -4.70 -4.88
CA GLY A 29 1.49 -3.83 -4.72
C GLY A 29 1.96 -3.69 -3.28
N LEU A 30 3.01 -2.89 -3.13
CA LEU A 30 3.67 -2.63 -1.86
C LEU A 30 3.48 -1.17 -1.46
N CYS A 31 2.79 -0.95 -0.36
CA CYS A 31 2.86 0.29 0.40
C CYS A 31 4.15 0.24 1.23
N TYR A 32 5.25 0.74 0.68
CA TYR A 32 6.55 0.69 1.33
C TYR A 32 6.65 1.76 2.42
N VAL A 33 6.89 1.31 3.66
CA VAL A 33 7.22 2.19 4.78
C VAL A 33 8.69 2.00 5.10
N LYS A 34 9.45 3.10 5.10
CA LYS A 34 10.88 3.05 5.41
C LYS A 34 11.09 2.55 6.83
N GLY A 35 11.65 1.34 6.96
CA GLY A 35 12.07 0.77 8.22
C GLY A 35 13.44 1.27 8.68
N GLU A 36 13.78 1.01 9.94
CA GLU A 36 15.12 1.29 10.48
C GLU A 36 16.16 0.27 9.98
N ASN A 37 15.72 -0.92 9.56
CA ASN A 37 16.58 -2.00 9.10
C ASN A 37 16.50 -2.14 7.57
N ALA A 38 17.46 -1.55 6.86
CA ALA A 38 17.55 -1.63 5.39
C ALA A 38 17.67 -3.07 4.83
N ALA A 39 18.04 -4.04 5.68
CA ALA A 39 18.08 -5.44 5.29
C ALA A 39 16.69 -6.05 5.04
N ASP A 40 15.63 -5.43 5.55
CA ASP A 40 14.25 -5.85 5.33
C ASP A 40 13.82 -5.59 3.87
N ASP A 41 14.46 -4.64 3.17
CA ASP A 41 14.11 -4.27 1.78
C ASP A 41 14.26 -5.46 0.81
N ALA A 42 15.26 -6.31 1.06
CA ALA A 42 15.50 -7.51 0.28
C ALA A 42 14.33 -8.52 0.35
N ILE A 43 13.46 -8.44 1.36
CA ILE A 43 12.26 -9.29 1.45
C ILE A 43 11.27 -8.91 0.35
N TRP A 44 11.13 -7.61 0.08
CA TRP A 44 10.18 -7.09 -0.90
C TRP A 44 10.61 -7.38 -2.34
N ASP A 45 11.91 -7.29 -2.62
CA ASP A 45 12.48 -7.62 -3.94
C ASP A 45 12.35 -9.10 -4.30
N ASN A 46 12.30 -9.96 -3.28
CA ASN A 46 12.23 -11.41 -3.45
C ASN A 46 10.81 -11.96 -3.44
N ALA A 47 9.77 -11.12 -3.60
CA ALA A 47 8.36 -11.50 -3.52
C ALA A 47 7.83 -12.40 -4.66
N ASN A 48 8.68 -13.26 -5.25
CA ASN A 48 8.38 -14.24 -6.30
C ASN A 48 7.52 -13.70 -7.47
N GLY A 49 7.62 -12.40 -7.74
CA GLY A 49 6.82 -11.71 -8.75
C GLY A 49 5.34 -11.51 -8.40
N THR A 50 4.89 -11.74 -7.17
CA THR A 50 3.49 -11.48 -6.75
C THR A 50 3.19 -10.00 -6.60
N LEU A 51 4.15 -9.22 -6.10
CA LEU A 51 4.10 -7.76 -6.10
C LEU A 51 4.43 -7.24 -7.51
N LYS A 52 3.62 -6.32 -8.03
CA LYS A 52 3.80 -5.74 -9.39
C LYS A 52 4.23 -4.27 -9.37
N TRP A 53 3.88 -3.56 -8.32
CA TRP A 53 4.11 -2.12 -8.19
C TRP A 53 4.36 -1.75 -6.73
N TYR A 54 4.96 -0.58 -6.50
CA TYR A 54 5.14 -0.03 -5.16
C TYR A 54 5.15 1.49 -5.16
N TYR A 55 4.84 2.05 -4.00
CA TYR A 55 5.06 3.46 -3.69
C TYR A 55 5.63 3.57 -2.27
N ASN A 56 6.26 4.70 -1.96
CA ASN A 56 7.00 4.91 -0.70
C ASN A 56 6.74 6.28 -0.07
N TYR A 57 5.62 6.93 -0.43
CA TYR A 57 5.27 8.30 -0.01
C TYR A 57 6.24 9.38 -0.49
N GLN A 58 7.09 9.10 -1.49
CA GLN A 58 8.08 10.04 -1.99
C GLN A 58 7.98 10.18 -3.52
N ALA A 59 8.59 11.25 -4.03
CA ALA A 59 8.78 11.44 -5.46
C ALA A 59 9.86 10.51 -6.06
N GLN A 60 10.79 10.03 -5.21
CA GLN A 60 11.96 9.26 -5.62
C GLN A 60 11.81 7.78 -5.21
N PRO A 61 12.30 6.83 -6.02
CA PRO A 61 12.27 5.42 -5.68
C PRO A 61 13.17 5.12 -4.46
N THR A 62 12.80 4.11 -3.68
CA THR A 62 13.65 3.60 -2.61
C THR A 62 14.90 2.96 -3.20
N SER A 63 16.08 3.43 -2.78
CA SER A 63 17.35 2.80 -3.15
C SER A 63 17.40 1.37 -2.64
N GLY A 64 17.73 0.43 -3.52
CA GLY A 64 17.83 -1.00 -3.18
C GLY A 64 16.62 -1.82 -3.59
N ILE A 65 15.47 -1.20 -3.87
CA ILE A 65 14.32 -1.90 -4.46
C ILE A 65 14.52 -2.05 -5.97
N ASP A 66 14.34 -3.27 -6.47
CA ASP A 66 14.54 -3.67 -7.86
C ASP A 66 13.51 -3.02 -8.81
N ASP A 67 13.94 -2.72 -10.03
CA ASP A 67 13.10 -2.20 -11.13
C ASP A 67 12.04 -3.21 -11.62
N ARG A 68 12.08 -4.46 -11.13
CA ARG A 68 10.98 -5.43 -11.30
C ARG A 68 9.65 -4.95 -10.72
N LEU A 69 9.67 -4.11 -9.69
CA LEU A 69 8.46 -3.45 -9.18
C LEU A 69 8.30 -2.09 -9.86
N GLN A 70 7.14 -1.87 -10.46
CA GLN A 70 6.82 -0.57 -11.02
C GLN A 70 6.73 0.47 -9.89
N PHE A 71 7.68 1.40 -9.86
CA PHE A 71 7.64 2.52 -8.92
C PHE A 71 6.56 3.53 -9.32
N VAL A 72 5.76 3.95 -8.33
CA VAL A 72 4.71 4.96 -8.45
C VAL A 72 5.08 6.14 -7.53
N PRO A 73 5.59 7.26 -8.09
CA PRO A 73 5.89 8.46 -7.32
C PRO A 73 4.63 9.04 -6.67
N MET A 74 4.78 9.58 -5.45
CA MET A 74 3.70 10.26 -4.74
C MET A 74 4.09 11.69 -4.40
N LEU A 75 3.21 12.65 -4.71
CA LEU A 75 3.28 13.99 -4.16
C LEU A 75 2.55 13.97 -2.81
N TRP A 76 3.27 13.66 -1.73
CA TRP A 76 2.64 13.40 -0.43
C TRP A 76 1.90 14.63 0.11
N GLY A 77 2.49 15.81 -0.01
CA GLY A 77 1.89 17.06 0.45
C GLY A 77 2.35 18.30 -0.30
N THR A 78 2.28 19.47 0.35
CA THR A 78 2.61 20.78 -0.28
C THR A 78 3.82 21.48 0.34
N ASP A 79 4.45 20.87 1.34
CA ASP A 79 5.60 21.43 2.06
C ASP A 79 6.96 21.04 1.42
N GLY A 80 8.08 21.55 1.95
CA GLY A 80 9.36 21.68 1.24
C GLY A 80 9.87 20.46 0.43
N GLN A 81 9.77 19.24 0.96
CA GLN A 81 10.22 18.00 0.26
C GLN A 81 9.35 17.64 -0.95
N ASN A 82 8.17 18.26 -1.05
CA ASN A 82 7.18 18.05 -2.10
C ASN A 82 7.25 19.12 -3.22
N SER A 83 8.15 20.10 -3.10
CA SER A 83 8.38 21.10 -4.15
C SER A 83 9.24 20.52 -5.29
N GLY A 84 8.84 20.78 -6.56
CA GLY A 84 9.56 20.25 -7.73
C GLY A 84 9.28 18.77 -8.02
N PHE A 85 8.12 18.27 -7.62
CA PHE A 85 7.65 16.92 -7.94
C PHE A 85 7.57 16.69 -9.44
N TYR A 86 7.03 17.65 -10.21
CA TYR A 86 6.99 17.57 -11.67
C TYR A 86 8.40 17.35 -12.25
N GLN A 87 9.38 18.16 -11.80
CA GLN A 87 10.76 18.06 -12.28
C GLN A 87 11.42 16.74 -11.87
N THR A 88 11.11 16.24 -10.68
CA THR A 88 11.59 14.94 -10.21
C THR A 88 11.06 13.80 -11.07
N VAL A 89 9.74 13.74 -11.29
CA VAL A 89 9.12 12.70 -12.12
C VAL A 89 9.61 12.80 -13.57
N LYS A 90 9.67 14.01 -14.12
CA LYS A 90 10.23 14.23 -15.46
C LYS A 90 11.69 13.74 -15.55
N GLY A 91 12.51 14.05 -14.54
CA GLY A 91 13.90 13.58 -14.49
C GLY A 91 14.04 12.07 -14.44
N LEU A 92 13.14 11.36 -13.74
CA LEU A 92 13.09 9.90 -13.74
C LEU A 92 12.76 9.35 -15.14
N ILE A 93 11.76 9.94 -15.81
CA ILE A 93 11.36 9.57 -17.18
C ILE A 93 12.51 9.82 -18.16
N ASP A 94 13.11 11.01 -18.14
CA ASP A 94 14.25 11.38 -18.99
C ASP A 94 15.47 10.46 -18.74
N GLY A 95 15.64 10.00 -17.50
CA GLY A 95 16.64 9.02 -17.09
C GLY A 95 16.35 7.58 -17.51
N GLY A 96 15.24 7.34 -18.21
CA GLY A 96 14.85 6.03 -18.75
C GLY A 96 14.02 5.16 -17.81
N ARG A 97 13.64 5.66 -16.62
CA ARG A 97 12.73 4.92 -15.74
C ARG A 97 11.30 4.99 -16.28
N LYS A 98 10.65 3.84 -16.36
CA LYS A 98 9.25 3.76 -16.77
C LYS A 98 8.33 4.24 -15.64
N ILE A 99 7.79 5.44 -15.77
CA ILE A 99 6.75 5.99 -14.88
C ILE A 99 5.43 6.06 -15.66
N GLU A 100 4.45 5.23 -15.30
CA GLU A 100 3.12 5.26 -15.95
C GLU A 100 2.04 5.88 -15.05
N TYR A 101 2.28 5.94 -13.74
CA TYR A 101 1.33 6.39 -12.74
C TYR A 101 2.02 7.30 -11.73
N VAL A 102 1.28 8.26 -11.19
CA VAL A 102 1.63 8.99 -9.97
C VAL A 102 0.45 9.04 -9.01
N LEU A 103 0.74 9.15 -7.72
CA LEU A 103 -0.25 9.39 -6.67
C LEU A 103 -0.24 10.85 -6.25
N GLY A 104 -1.42 11.41 -6.01
CA GLY A 104 -1.59 12.73 -5.40
C GLY A 104 -1.36 12.70 -3.88
N PHE A 105 -1.90 13.72 -3.21
CA PHE A 105 -1.70 13.97 -1.78
C PHE A 105 -2.18 12.81 -0.90
N ASN A 106 -1.48 12.60 0.22
CA ASN A 106 -1.76 11.55 1.19
C ASN A 106 -2.56 12.07 2.39
N GLU A 107 -3.81 11.63 2.49
CA GLU A 107 -4.77 12.03 3.53
C GLU A 107 -4.74 13.54 3.78
N PRO A 108 -4.95 14.37 2.74
CA PRO A 108 -4.91 15.83 2.90
C PRO A 108 -6.02 16.36 3.81
N ASP A 109 -7.07 15.58 4.03
CA ASP A 109 -8.12 15.84 5.00
C ASP A 109 -7.72 15.55 6.45
N GLY A 110 -6.66 14.76 6.66
CA GLY A 110 -6.12 14.38 7.96
C GLY A 110 -4.96 15.27 8.41
N CYS A 111 -5.02 15.76 9.65
CA CYS A 111 -3.95 16.59 10.25
C CYS A 111 -3.17 15.89 11.37
N SER A 112 -3.33 14.58 11.49
CA SER A 112 -2.66 13.74 12.47
C SER A 112 -2.35 12.38 11.84
N ASN A 113 -1.56 11.56 12.54
CA ASN A 113 -1.29 10.15 12.19
C ASN A 113 -0.68 9.91 10.80
N GLY A 114 -0.02 10.91 10.20
CA GLY A 114 0.64 10.77 8.90
C GLY A 114 -0.15 11.33 7.71
N GLY A 115 -1.25 12.06 7.95
CA GLY A 115 -1.92 12.85 6.90
C GLY A 115 -1.20 14.17 6.61
N SER A 116 -1.36 14.64 5.36
CA SER A 116 -0.64 15.79 4.84
C SER A 116 -1.26 17.15 5.19
N CYS A 117 -2.47 17.18 5.76
CA CYS A 117 -3.15 18.37 6.28
C CYS A 117 -3.15 19.57 5.30
N ILE A 118 -3.86 19.45 4.18
CA ILE A 118 -3.82 20.42 3.11
C ILE A 118 -5.20 21.01 2.90
N ASN A 119 -5.29 22.32 2.77
CA ASN A 119 -6.52 22.97 2.37
C ASN A 119 -6.82 22.69 0.86
N PRO A 120 -8.08 22.38 0.48
CA PRO A 120 -8.43 22.05 -0.90
C PRO A 120 -7.99 23.09 -1.95
N GLN A 121 -8.03 24.39 -1.64
CA GLN A 121 -7.61 25.44 -2.57
C GLN A 121 -6.10 25.44 -2.80
N VAL A 122 -5.30 25.15 -1.75
CA VAL A 122 -3.85 24.99 -1.85
C VAL A 122 -3.50 23.69 -2.60
N ALA A 123 -4.24 22.62 -2.36
CA ALA A 123 -4.08 21.37 -3.10
C ALA A 123 -4.38 21.58 -4.60
N ALA A 124 -5.45 22.29 -4.96
CA ALA A 124 -5.82 22.59 -6.34
C ALA A 124 -4.78 23.45 -7.06
N SER A 125 -4.21 24.47 -6.40
CA SER A 125 -3.14 25.26 -7.01
C SER A 125 -1.86 24.45 -7.22
N THR A 126 -1.49 23.61 -6.24
CA THR A 126 -0.30 22.76 -6.32
C THR A 126 -0.45 21.66 -7.36
N TRP A 127 -1.63 21.03 -7.44
CA TRP A 127 -1.94 20.02 -8.45
C TRP A 127 -1.70 20.57 -9.86
N ARG A 128 -2.21 21.78 -10.14
CA ARG A 128 -2.05 22.43 -11.45
C ARG A 128 -0.59 22.69 -11.83
N SER A 129 0.29 22.94 -10.86
CA SER A 129 1.71 23.18 -11.13
C SER A 129 2.57 21.91 -11.15
N GLU A 130 2.23 20.91 -10.33
CA GLU A 130 3.14 19.79 -10.05
C GLU A 130 2.64 18.44 -10.59
N ILE A 131 1.32 18.23 -10.71
CA ILE A 131 0.74 16.94 -11.12
C ILE A 131 0.12 17.02 -12.52
N GLU A 132 -0.74 18.01 -12.78
CA GLU A 132 -1.47 18.12 -14.06
C GLU A 132 -0.55 18.07 -15.30
N PRO A 133 0.61 18.77 -15.33
CA PRO A 133 1.49 18.75 -16.49
C PRO A 133 2.10 17.37 -16.80
N LEU A 134 2.09 16.42 -15.85
CA LEU A 134 2.60 15.06 -16.08
C LEU A 134 1.77 14.29 -17.10
N LYS A 135 0.52 14.69 -17.36
CA LYS A 135 -0.29 14.11 -18.45
C LYS A 135 0.32 14.33 -19.82
N GLU A 136 1.00 15.46 -20.04
CA GLU A 136 1.69 15.74 -21.30
C GLU A 136 2.86 14.77 -21.52
N LEU A 137 3.36 14.14 -20.45
CA LEU A 137 4.37 13.09 -20.49
C LEU A 137 3.77 11.67 -20.58
N GLY A 138 2.45 11.55 -20.70
CA GLY A 138 1.74 10.27 -20.78
C GLY A 138 1.54 9.56 -19.43
N VAL A 139 1.76 10.26 -18.32
CA VAL A 139 1.57 9.70 -16.96
C VAL A 139 0.10 9.79 -16.55
N ARG A 140 -0.43 8.71 -15.95
CA ARG A 140 -1.78 8.65 -15.39
C ARG A 140 -1.79 9.17 -13.96
N LEU A 141 -2.77 10.01 -13.64
CA LEU A 141 -2.83 10.75 -12.37
C LEU A 141 -3.83 10.12 -11.39
N GLY A 142 -3.36 9.75 -10.20
CA GLY A 142 -4.21 9.34 -9.09
C GLY A 142 -4.71 10.56 -8.32
N ALA A 143 -6.02 10.66 -8.10
CA ALA A 143 -6.60 11.69 -7.24
C ALA A 143 -5.97 11.69 -5.83
N PRO A 144 -6.16 12.75 -5.02
CA PRO A 144 -5.74 12.72 -3.62
C PRO A 144 -6.34 11.53 -2.87
N ALA A 145 -5.50 10.81 -2.12
CA ALA A 145 -5.90 9.65 -1.32
C ALA A 145 -6.42 10.14 0.02
N VAL A 146 -7.73 10.37 0.14
CA VAL A 146 -8.37 10.87 1.36
C VAL A 146 -8.60 9.76 2.39
N THR A 147 -8.77 10.13 3.67
CA THR A 147 -9.15 9.15 4.69
C THR A 147 -10.47 8.45 4.33
N GLY A 148 -10.64 7.20 4.79
CA GLY A 148 -11.85 6.40 4.60
C GLY A 148 -13.07 6.89 5.41
N SER A 149 -13.33 8.19 5.43
CA SER A 149 -14.33 8.85 6.26
C SER A 149 -15.20 9.81 5.44
N LEU A 150 -16.31 10.29 6.03
CA LEU A 150 -17.13 11.32 5.40
C LEU A 150 -16.34 12.63 5.19
N GLN A 151 -15.43 12.95 6.11
CA GLN A 151 -14.54 14.11 5.98
C GLN A 151 -13.66 14.01 4.74
N GLY A 152 -13.10 12.83 4.47
CA GLY A 152 -12.31 12.57 3.28
C GLY A 152 -13.12 12.78 1.99
N PHE A 153 -14.36 12.28 1.94
CA PHE A 153 -15.24 12.51 0.80
C PHE A 153 -15.52 13.99 0.55
N THR A 154 -15.91 14.72 1.61
CA THR A 154 -16.17 16.17 1.50
C THR A 154 -14.93 16.91 1.02
N TRP A 155 -13.75 16.57 1.54
CA TRP A 155 -12.51 17.19 1.11
C TRP A 155 -12.22 16.93 -0.37
N LEU A 156 -12.45 15.71 -0.86
CA LEU A 156 -12.20 15.37 -2.26
C LEU A 156 -13.16 16.10 -3.22
N GLU A 157 -14.42 16.26 -2.82
CA GLU A 157 -15.40 17.09 -3.53
C GLU A 157 -14.95 18.56 -3.58
N ASP A 158 -14.61 19.15 -2.43
CA ASP A 158 -14.10 20.53 -2.31
C ASP A 158 -12.84 20.76 -3.15
N PHE A 159 -11.96 19.74 -3.27
CA PHE A 159 -10.77 19.80 -4.09
C PHE A 159 -11.11 19.91 -5.58
N PHE A 160 -11.99 19.04 -6.10
CA PHE A 160 -12.39 19.10 -7.50
C PHE A 160 -13.15 20.40 -7.83
N ASP A 161 -13.95 20.91 -6.90
CA ASP A 161 -14.58 22.21 -7.03
C ASP A 161 -13.54 23.35 -7.09
N ALA A 162 -12.56 23.35 -6.18
CA ALA A 162 -11.46 24.32 -6.18
C ALA A 162 -10.57 24.24 -7.44
N CYS A 163 -10.54 23.08 -8.08
CA CYS A 163 -9.85 22.89 -9.35
C CYS A 163 -10.54 23.60 -10.52
N ASN A 164 -11.87 23.81 -10.46
CA ASN A 164 -12.67 24.45 -11.52
C ASN A 164 -12.36 23.89 -12.92
N GLY A 165 -12.30 22.55 -13.02
CA GLY A 165 -11.96 21.82 -14.24
C GLY A 165 -10.46 21.74 -14.60
N GLY A 166 -9.58 22.35 -13.80
CA GLY A 166 -8.13 22.37 -14.03
C GLY A 166 -7.34 21.21 -13.41
N CYS A 167 -7.99 20.23 -12.79
CA CYS A 167 -7.35 19.03 -12.25
C CYS A 167 -8.05 17.80 -12.78
N THR A 168 -7.33 16.90 -13.44
CA THR A 168 -7.88 15.66 -13.99
C THR A 168 -7.27 14.44 -13.32
N ALA A 169 -8.11 13.50 -12.88
CA ALA A 169 -7.67 12.21 -12.35
C ALA A 169 -8.04 11.08 -13.33
N ASP A 170 -7.17 10.09 -13.46
CA ASP A 170 -7.37 8.88 -14.27
C ASP A 170 -7.71 7.64 -13.41
N PHE A 171 -7.61 7.76 -12.09
CA PHE A 171 -8.05 6.78 -11.10
C PHE A 171 -8.23 7.43 -9.70
N ILE A 172 -8.98 6.76 -8.83
CA ILE A 172 -9.25 7.21 -7.45
C ILE A 172 -8.54 6.29 -6.45
N PRO A 173 -7.51 6.79 -5.73
CA PRO A 173 -6.97 6.14 -4.55
C PRO A 173 -7.97 6.10 -3.40
N VAL A 174 -7.97 5.00 -2.64
CA VAL A 174 -8.86 4.77 -1.50
C VAL A 174 -8.05 4.25 -0.34
N HIS A 175 -8.23 4.90 0.82
CA HIS A 175 -7.73 4.41 2.10
C HIS A 175 -8.86 3.83 2.92
N TRP A 176 -8.61 2.71 3.60
CA TRP A 176 -9.59 2.14 4.53
C TRP A 176 -8.97 1.42 5.72
N TYR A 177 -9.31 1.90 6.91
CA TYR A 177 -8.93 1.27 8.17
C TYR A 177 -10.17 0.96 8.99
N GLY A 178 -10.63 -0.30 8.93
CA GLY A 178 -11.90 -0.71 9.52
C GLY A 178 -12.32 -2.11 9.10
N ASN A 179 -13.57 -2.50 9.41
CA ASN A 179 -14.10 -3.81 9.03
C ASN A 179 -14.40 -3.93 7.53
N PHE A 180 -14.69 -5.15 7.07
CA PHE A 180 -14.94 -5.45 5.66
C PHE A 180 -16.22 -4.82 5.14
N GLU A 181 -17.30 -4.79 5.94
CA GLU A 181 -18.56 -4.17 5.51
C GLU A 181 -18.40 -2.68 5.24
N GLY A 182 -17.63 -1.98 6.09
CA GLY A 182 -17.30 -0.58 5.88
C GLY A 182 -16.42 -0.37 4.65
N LEU A 183 -15.43 -1.24 4.41
CA LEU A 183 -14.60 -1.21 3.19
C LEU A 183 -15.47 -1.31 1.93
N ALA A 184 -16.32 -2.33 1.87
CA ALA A 184 -17.19 -2.56 0.72
C ALA A 184 -18.19 -1.40 0.51
N SER A 185 -18.76 -0.87 1.60
CA SER A 185 -19.64 0.30 1.56
C SER A 185 -18.91 1.54 1.05
N HIS A 186 -17.71 1.82 1.55
CA HIS A 186 -16.90 2.98 1.18
C HIS A 186 -16.50 2.90 -0.30
N MET A 187 -16.03 1.75 -0.77
CA MET A 187 -15.75 1.53 -2.19
C MET A 187 -16.99 1.71 -3.06
N GLY A 188 -18.16 1.25 -2.59
CA GLY A 188 -19.44 1.47 -3.28
C GLY A 188 -19.76 2.96 -3.43
N GLN A 189 -19.52 3.75 -2.40
CA GLN A 189 -19.71 5.20 -2.43
C GLN A 189 -18.72 5.89 -3.38
N VAL A 190 -17.43 5.55 -3.32
CA VAL A 190 -16.42 6.09 -4.27
C VAL A 190 -16.80 5.78 -5.71
N ASN A 191 -17.19 4.53 -5.99
CA ASN A 191 -17.59 4.12 -7.34
C ASN A 191 -18.89 4.81 -7.80
N ALA A 192 -19.82 5.14 -6.89
CA ALA A 192 -21.01 5.90 -7.23
C ALA A 192 -20.70 7.37 -7.56
N SER A 193 -19.75 7.98 -6.84
CA SER A 193 -19.31 9.36 -7.09
C SER A 193 -18.43 9.50 -8.34
N TYR A 194 -17.63 8.48 -8.67
CA TYR A 194 -16.67 8.50 -9.79
C TYR A 194 -16.81 7.25 -10.71
N PRO A 195 -17.98 7.03 -11.33
CA PRO A 195 -18.35 5.75 -11.95
C PRO A 195 -17.53 5.32 -13.16
N ASN A 196 -16.77 6.23 -13.77
CA ASN A 196 -15.93 5.95 -14.94
C ASN A 196 -14.44 5.81 -14.58
N GLN A 197 -14.09 5.87 -13.29
CA GLN A 197 -12.71 5.80 -12.85
C GLN A 197 -12.36 4.41 -12.34
N THR A 198 -11.14 3.97 -12.61
CA THR A 198 -10.58 2.82 -11.89
C THR A 198 -10.22 3.21 -10.46
N MET A 199 -10.17 2.22 -9.58
CA MET A 199 -9.91 2.40 -8.16
C MET A 199 -8.59 1.72 -7.77
N TRP A 200 -7.82 2.40 -6.93
CA TRP A 200 -6.60 1.90 -6.33
C TRP A 200 -6.80 1.88 -4.81
N ILE A 201 -6.74 0.72 -4.17
CA ILE A 201 -6.79 0.65 -2.70
C ILE A 201 -5.37 0.81 -2.18
N THR A 202 -4.89 2.05 -2.11
CA THR A 202 -3.48 2.35 -1.81
C THR A 202 -3.10 2.04 -0.36
N GLU A 203 -4.05 2.15 0.56
CA GLU A 203 -3.87 1.68 1.93
C GLU A 203 -5.12 0.99 2.45
N PHE A 204 -4.96 -0.20 3.03
CA PHE A 204 -6.01 -0.78 3.83
C PHE A 204 -5.46 -1.65 4.95
N GLY A 205 -6.23 -1.76 6.03
CA GLY A 205 -5.90 -2.58 7.18
C GLY A 205 -7.02 -2.68 8.19
N LEU A 206 -6.85 -3.54 9.19
CA LEU A 206 -7.78 -3.71 10.29
C LEU A 206 -7.08 -3.39 11.62
N PRO A 207 -7.16 -2.12 12.10
CA PRO A 207 -6.34 -1.67 13.22
C PRO A 207 -6.67 -2.35 14.55
N GLN A 208 -5.61 -2.69 15.30
CA GLN A 208 -5.69 -3.12 16.70
C GLN A 208 -6.61 -4.33 16.96
N GLN A 209 -6.77 -5.20 15.97
CA GLN A 209 -7.55 -6.44 16.10
C GLN A 209 -6.68 -7.66 16.39
N SER A 210 -7.33 -8.77 16.76
CA SER A 210 -6.68 -10.05 16.97
C SER A 210 -6.10 -10.61 15.66
N ALA A 211 -5.06 -11.44 15.74
CA ALA A 211 -4.45 -12.07 14.56
C ALA A 211 -5.47 -12.83 13.70
N ALA A 212 -6.43 -13.51 14.33
CA ALA A 212 -7.50 -14.23 13.62
C ALA A 212 -8.41 -13.26 12.84
N ALA A 213 -8.85 -12.16 13.47
CA ALA A 213 -9.70 -11.18 12.81
C ALA A 213 -8.95 -10.43 11.69
N THR A 214 -7.69 -10.05 11.91
CA THR A 214 -6.85 -9.41 10.89
C THR A 214 -6.63 -10.32 9.69
N THR A 215 -6.34 -11.61 9.93
CA THR A 215 -6.13 -12.60 8.85
C THR A 215 -7.42 -12.83 8.05
N GLU A 216 -8.57 -12.92 8.72
CA GLU A 216 -9.87 -13.04 8.05
C GLU A 216 -10.16 -11.83 7.15
N PHE A 217 -10.05 -10.62 7.69
CA PHE A 217 -10.24 -9.38 6.93
C PHE A 217 -9.26 -9.26 5.76
N PHE A 218 -7.98 -9.61 5.99
CA PHE A 218 -6.95 -9.62 4.95
C PHE A 218 -7.36 -10.53 3.79
N ASN A 219 -7.66 -11.80 4.05
CA ASN A 219 -8.03 -12.77 3.01
C ASN A 219 -9.31 -12.36 2.28
N GLN A 220 -10.33 -11.93 3.04
CA GLN A 220 -11.62 -11.50 2.49
C GLN A 220 -11.47 -10.29 1.57
N SER A 221 -10.67 -9.30 1.99
CA SER A 221 -10.42 -8.07 1.21
C SER A 221 -9.65 -8.36 -0.06
N LEU A 222 -8.57 -9.16 0.00
CA LEU A 222 -7.80 -9.52 -1.19
C LEU A 222 -8.65 -10.25 -2.24
N SER A 223 -9.43 -11.23 -1.79
CA SER A 223 -10.34 -11.99 -2.66
C SER A 223 -11.44 -11.10 -3.27
N TYR A 224 -11.93 -10.11 -2.51
CA TYR A 224 -12.87 -9.12 -3.02
C TYR A 224 -12.25 -8.22 -4.09
N PHE A 225 -11.04 -7.69 -3.86
CA PHE A 225 -10.34 -6.83 -4.81
C PHE A 225 -9.97 -7.54 -6.11
N ASP A 226 -9.52 -8.79 -6.04
CA ASP A 226 -9.20 -9.60 -7.21
C ASP A 226 -10.42 -9.78 -8.12
N ARG A 227 -11.61 -10.00 -7.53
CA ARG A 227 -12.87 -10.20 -8.25
C ARG A 227 -13.58 -8.91 -8.67
N THR A 228 -13.16 -7.75 -8.17
CA THR A 228 -13.78 -6.46 -8.46
C THR A 228 -13.12 -5.80 -9.69
N PRO A 229 -13.80 -5.67 -10.85
CA PRO A 229 -13.14 -5.27 -12.10
C PRO A 229 -12.59 -3.84 -12.11
N PHE A 230 -13.26 -2.90 -11.44
CA PHE A 230 -12.81 -1.51 -11.38
C PHE A 230 -11.66 -1.30 -10.37
N VAL A 231 -11.41 -2.25 -9.46
CA VAL A 231 -10.20 -2.24 -8.64
C VAL A 231 -9.06 -2.80 -9.47
N THR A 232 -8.03 -1.99 -9.69
CA THR A 232 -6.88 -2.37 -10.53
C THR A 232 -5.61 -2.55 -9.73
N HIS A 233 -5.52 -1.91 -8.56
CA HIS A 233 -4.34 -1.92 -7.71
C HIS A 233 -4.77 -1.97 -6.24
N TYR A 234 -4.04 -2.69 -5.40
CA TYR A 234 -4.21 -2.64 -3.95
C TYR A 234 -2.89 -2.88 -3.22
N SER A 235 -2.75 -2.29 -2.03
CA SER A 235 -1.59 -2.49 -1.16
C SER A 235 -2.00 -2.55 0.31
N TRP A 236 -1.67 -3.66 0.97
CA TRP A 236 -1.85 -3.82 2.42
C TRP A 236 -0.91 -2.90 3.19
N PHE A 237 -1.43 -2.17 4.17
CA PHE A 237 -0.60 -1.36 5.05
C PHE A 237 0.01 -2.23 6.16
N GLY A 238 1.20 -2.78 5.88
CA GLY A 238 1.87 -3.70 6.79
C GLY A 238 3.35 -3.95 6.51
N ALA A 239 3.98 -3.25 5.57
CA ALA A 239 5.38 -3.46 5.19
C ALA A 239 6.38 -2.91 6.22
N PHE A 240 6.26 -3.36 7.47
CA PHE A 240 7.06 -2.96 8.62
C PHE A 240 7.06 -4.10 9.65
N ARG A 241 7.89 -3.96 10.69
CA ARG A 241 7.97 -4.91 11.81
C ARG A 241 6.84 -4.69 12.82
N ALA A 242 6.40 -5.76 13.45
CA ALA A 242 5.28 -5.77 14.38
C ALA A 242 5.42 -4.82 15.58
N ASP A 243 6.65 -4.57 16.04
CA ASP A 243 6.96 -3.72 17.20
C ASP A 243 6.88 -2.22 16.91
N VAL A 244 6.93 -1.81 15.65
CA VAL A 244 6.80 -0.40 15.23
C VAL A 244 5.45 -0.07 14.59
N SER A 245 4.54 -1.04 14.55
CA SER A 245 3.22 -0.88 13.92
C SER A 245 2.32 0.08 14.71
N ASN A 246 1.87 1.16 14.06
CA ASN A 246 0.86 2.08 14.59
C ASN A 246 -0.59 1.55 14.40
N VAL A 247 -0.80 0.54 13.55
CA VAL A 247 -2.10 -0.12 13.32
C VAL A 247 -2.24 -1.46 14.04
N GLY A 248 -1.32 -1.74 14.96
CA GLY A 248 -1.28 -2.96 15.76
C GLY A 248 -0.37 -4.04 15.18
N PRO A 249 0.25 -4.88 16.04
CA PRO A 249 1.30 -5.80 15.65
C PRO A 249 0.84 -6.89 14.68
N ASN A 250 -0.45 -7.25 14.71
CA ASN A 250 -1.02 -8.31 13.88
C ASN A 250 -1.21 -7.88 12.41
N SER A 251 -1.16 -6.59 12.10
CA SER A 251 -1.21 -6.08 10.72
C SER A 251 0.15 -6.07 10.04
N ALA A 252 1.24 -6.26 10.79
CA ALA A 252 2.59 -6.26 10.23
C ALA A 252 2.87 -7.53 9.42
N LEU A 253 3.52 -7.35 8.27
CA LEU A 253 4.01 -8.43 7.41
C LEU A 253 5.32 -9.02 7.95
N LEU A 254 6.02 -8.29 8.83
CA LEU A 254 7.23 -8.77 9.51
C LEU A 254 6.99 -8.88 11.03
N THR A 255 7.54 -9.94 11.62
CA THR A 255 7.74 -10.06 13.06
C THR A 255 8.69 -8.97 13.56
N SER A 256 8.76 -8.75 14.88
CA SER A 256 9.73 -7.81 15.48
C SER A 256 11.19 -8.15 15.18
N LYS A 257 11.48 -9.39 14.78
CA LYS A 257 12.82 -9.86 14.39
C LYS A 257 13.13 -9.67 12.90
N GLY A 258 12.21 -9.09 12.11
CA GLY A 258 12.38 -8.92 10.66
C GLY A 258 12.13 -10.19 9.85
N GLN A 259 11.53 -11.22 10.44
CA GLN A 259 11.09 -12.41 9.71
C GLN A 259 9.67 -12.21 9.19
N LEU A 260 9.32 -12.73 8.01
CA LEU A 260 7.94 -12.71 7.52
C LEU A 260 6.99 -13.40 8.51
N THR A 261 5.82 -12.80 8.73
CA THR A 261 4.66 -13.47 9.34
C THR A 261 4.00 -14.41 8.35
N ASP A 262 3.10 -15.30 8.78
CA ASP A 262 2.36 -16.18 7.85
C ASP A 262 1.56 -15.35 6.83
N MET A 263 0.92 -14.27 7.29
CA MET A 263 0.25 -13.28 6.44
C MET A 263 1.24 -12.58 5.50
N GLY A 264 2.41 -12.19 6.00
CA GLY A 264 3.51 -11.65 5.21
C GLY A 264 3.93 -12.58 4.08
N ALA A 265 4.26 -13.82 4.41
CA ALA A 265 4.70 -14.84 3.45
C ALA A 265 3.65 -15.09 2.37
N SER A 266 2.37 -15.19 2.76
CA SER A 266 1.24 -15.28 1.82
C SER A 266 1.14 -14.06 0.91
N TYR A 267 1.31 -12.85 1.46
CA TYR A 267 1.23 -11.60 0.69
C TYR A 267 2.31 -11.51 -0.39
N VAL A 268 3.54 -11.89 -0.06
CA VAL A 268 4.67 -11.88 -0.99
C VAL A 268 4.82 -13.18 -1.79
N GLY A 269 3.90 -14.13 -1.66
CA GLY A 269 3.89 -15.38 -2.41
C GLY A 269 5.08 -16.30 -2.16
N LEU A 270 5.60 -16.29 -0.93
CA LEU A 270 6.68 -17.17 -0.50
C LEU A 270 6.13 -18.33 0.33
N THR A 271 6.67 -19.52 0.09
CA THR A 271 6.49 -20.65 1.01
C THR A 271 7.17 -20.36 2.35
N GLU A 272 6.78 -21.07 3.42
CA GLU A 272 7.44 -20.94 4.74
C GLU A 272 8.97 -21.14 4.66
N ALA A 273 9.43 -22.08 3.82
CA ALA A 273 10.84 -22.36 3.62
C ALA A 273 11.57 -21.21 2.91
N GLU A 274 10.94 -20.60 1.90
CA GLU A 274 11.49 -19.44 1.19
C GLU A 274 11.46 -18.19 2.07
N ALA A 275 10.40 -18.01 2.85
CA ALA A 275 10.26 -16.93 3.82
C ALA A 275 11.36 -17.02 4.90
N ALA A 276 11.63 -18.22 5.42
CA ALA A 276 12.71 -18.46 6.37
C ALA A 276 14.09 -18.12 5.75
N LYS A 277 14.30 -18.45 4.47
CA LYS A 277 15.54 -18.13 3.75
C LYS A 277 15.70 -16.62 3.49
N ALA A 278 14.65 -15.94 3.03
CA ALA A 278 14.65 -14.49 2.84
C ALA A 278 14.96 -13.74 4.15
N SER A 279 14.36 -14.21 5.25
CA SER A 279 14.61 -13.69 6.60
C SER A 279 16.02 -14.01 7.13
N SER A 280 16.69 -15.04 6.61
CA SER A 280 18.08 -15.39 6.97
C SER A 280 19.13 -14.60 6.16
N ALA A 281 18.79 -14.19 4.93
CA ALA A 281 19.65 -13.36 4.10
C ALA A 281 19.79 -11.94 4.66
N SER A 282 18.71 -11.37 5.23
CA SER A 282 18.74 -10.07 5.90
C SER A 282 19.60 -10.08 7.19
N SER A 283 19.66 -11.21 7.89
CA SER A 283 20.48 -11.38 9.11
C SER A 283 21.96 -11.71 8.84
N THR A 284 22.29 -12.32 7.70
CA THR A 284 23.70 -12.56 7.32
C THR A 284 24.38 -11.32 6.74
N ALA A 285 23.64 -10.44 6.05
CA ALA A 285 24.15 -9.15 5.59
C ALA A 285 24.62 -8.26 6.77
N THR A 286 23.93 -8.32 7.91
CA THR A 286 24.31 -7.61 9.15
C THR A 286 25.58 -8.20 9.78
N ILE A 287 25.79 -9.52 9.72
CA ILE A 287 27.00 -10.17 10.28
C ILE A 287 28.24 -9.90 9.40
N ALA A 288 28.08 -9.86 8.08
CA ALA A 288 29.19 -9.56 7.16
C ALA A 288 29.74 -8.13 7.34
N GLY A 289 28.87 -7.14 7.64
CA GLY A 289 29.27 -5.76 7.92
C GLY A 289 30.09 -5.58 9.19
N TRP A 290 29.82 -6.39 10.23
CA TRP A 290 30.61 -6.38 11.48
C TRP A 290 31.91 -7.18 11.38
N SER A 291 31.94 -8.21 10.53
CA SER A 291 33.13 -9.05 10.32
C SER A 291 34.26 -8.32 9.58
N MET A 292 33.94 -7.25 8.83
CA MET A 292 34.94 -6.41 8.14
C MET A 292 35.56 -5.33 9.03
N ILE A 293 35.05 -5.08 10.25
CA ILE A 293 35.60 -4.05 11.16
C ILE A 293 36.56 -4.64 12.22
N VAL A 294 36.62 -5.96 12.39
CA VAL A 294 37.45 -6.58 13.46
C VAL A 294 38.87 -6.97 13.01
N VAL A 295 39.25 -6.80 11.73
CA VAL A 295 40.58 -7.24 11.25
C VAL A 295 41.66 -6.12 11.20
N ALA A 296 41.34 -4.86 11.55
CA ALA A 296 42.32 -3.76 11.44
C ALA A 296 42.88 -3.20 12.77
N ALA A 297 42.80 -3.95 13.88
CA ALA A 297 43.31 -3.47 15.17
C ALA A 297 44.18 -4.50 15.90
N MET A 298 45.19 -5.05 15.24
CA MET A 298 46.34 -5.67 15.91
C MET A 298 47.56 -5.47 15.06
N PHE A 299 48.31 -4.39 15.30
CA PHE A 299 49.77 -4.34 15.26
C PHE A 299 50.17 -2.92 15.66
N TRP A 300 50.70 -2.77 16.88
CA TRP A 300 51.90 -2.00 17.23
C TRP A 300 52.01 -1.93 18.76
N THR A 301 52.73 -2.89 19.32
CA THR A 301 53.54 -2.66 20.52
C THR A 301 55.00 -2.71 20.08
N LEU A 302 55.76 -1.66 20.40
CA LEU A 302 57.13 -1.68 20.94
C LEU A 302 57.78 -0.29 20.83
N ALA A 303 57.80 0.43 21.94
CA ALA A 303 58.97 1.10 22.51
C ALA A 303 58.68 1.40 23.99
#